data_AF-A0A950NQI0-F1
#
_entry.id   AF-A0A950NQI0-F1
#
_cell.length_a   1.000
_cell.length_b   1.000
_cell.length_c   1.000
_cell.angle_alpha   90.00
_cell.angle_beta   90.00
_cell.angle_gamma   90.00
#
_symmetry.space_group_name_H-M   'P 1'
#
loop_
_entity.id
_entity.type
_entity.pdbx_description
1 polymer ?
#
loop_
_entity_poly.entity_id
_entity_poly.type
_entity_poly.pdbx_seq_one_letter_code
_entity_poly.pdbx_strand_id
1 'polypeptide(L)'
;ESLGFCKVGEGGPFIEGGQRIARDGELPLNTHGGQLSAGRLHGYGFLHEACVQLWGEGGPRQVSGDPEVAVAAAGGGNTCGCLLLTRRR
;
A
#
# COMPACT_ATOMS: atom_id res chain seq x y z
N GLU A 1 -5.00 -1.62 -10.72
CA GLU A 1 -5.41 -2.55 -11.79
C GLU A 1 -5.35 -4.01 -11.36
N SER A 2 -4.18 -4.65 -11.29
CA SER A 2 -4.10 -6.10 -11.00
C SER A 2 -4.66 -6.55 -9.64
N LEU A 3 -4.65 -5.66 -8.64
CA LEU A 3 -5.28 -5.90 -7.34
C LEU A 3 -6.81 -5.66 -7.33
N GLY A 4 -7.40 -5.24 -8.47
CA GLY A 4 -8.84 -5.03 -8.61
C GLY A 4 -9.37 -3.67 -8.14
N PHE A 5 -8.54 -2.78 -7.59
CA PHE A 5 -8.98 -1.44 -7.14
C PHE A 5 -9.50 -0.54 -8.26
N CYS A 6 -9.08 -0.79 -9.50
CA CYS A 6 -9.58 -0.12 -10.69
C CYS A 6 -9.54 -1.06 -11.88
N LYS A 7 -10.32 -0.75 -12.93
CA LYS A 7 -10.34 -1.50 -14.19
C LYS A 7 -8.99 -1.43 -14.90
N VAL A 8 -8.72 -2.39 -15.76
CA VAL A 8 -7.51 -2.40 -16.60
C VAL A 8 -7.49 -1.14 -17.49
N GLY A 9 -6.35 -0.44 -17.52
CA GLY A 9 -6.17 0.84 -18.20
C GLY A 9 -6.58 2.07 -17.39
N GLU A 10 -7.25 1.90 -16.25
CA GLU A 10 -7.77 3.01 -15.44
C GLU A 10 -6.85 3.38 -14.27
N GLY A 11 -5.62 2.87 -14.22
CA GLY A 11 -4.67 3.18 -13.15
C GLY A 11 -4.34 4.66 -13.04
N GLY A 12 -4.13 5.33 -14.18
CA GLY A 12 -3.86 6.78 -14.23
C GLY A 12 -5.03 7.61 -13.69
N PRO A 13 -6.24 7.52 -14.29
CA PRO A 13 -7.42 8.19 -13.77
C PRO A 13 -7.72 7.87 -12.30
N PHE A 14 -7.50 6.63 -11.86
CA PHE A 14 -7.74 6.22 -10.47
C PHE A 14 -6.87 6.96 -9.46
N ILE A 15 -5.60 7.24 -9.78
CA ILE A 15 -4.66 7.94 -8.90
C ILE A 15 -4.55 9.44 -9.20
N GLU A 16 -5.31 9.95 -10.16
CA GLU A 16 -5.22 11.34 -10.60
C GLU A 16 -5.42 12.32 -9.43
N GLY A 17 -4.55 13.33 -9.36
CA GLY A 17 -4.53 14.29 -8.25
C GLY A 17 -4.06 13.73 -6.90
N GLY A 18 -3.81 12.42 -6.77
CA GLY A 18 -3.23 11.78 -5.59
C GLY A 18 -4.15 11.67 -4.37
N GLN A 19 -5.30 12.34 -4.35
CA GLN A 19 -6.22 12.39 -3.20
C GLN A 19 -6.71 11.01 -2.77
N ARG A 20 -7.07 10.14 -3.73
CA ARG A 20 -7.56 8.79 -3.45
C ARG A 20 -6.53 7.93 -2.73
N ILE A 21 -5.26 8.10 -3.06
CA ILE A 21 -4.14 7.30 -2.54
C ILE A 21 -3.37 8.00 -1.41
N ALA A 22 -3.82 9.19 -1.02
CA ALA A 22 -3.27 9.93 0.10
C ALA A 22 -3.46 9.15 1.41
N ARG A 23 -2.72 9.54 2.45
CA ARG A 23 -2.74 8.85 3.75
C ARG A 23 -4.10 8.90 4.44
N ASP A 24 -4.87 9.94 4.16
CA ASP A 24 -6.23 10.21 4.58
C ASP A 24 -7.25 9.98 3.44
N GLY A 25 -6.79 9.40 2.33
CA GLY A 25 -7.61 9.05 1.18
C GLY A 25 -8.38 7.74 1.36
N GLU A 26 -9.13 7.37 0.32
CA GLU A 26 -9.93 6.14 0.27
C GLU A 26 -9.07 4.87 0.33
N LEU A 27 -7.89 4.90 -0.29
CA LEU A 27 -6.96 3.78 -0.35
C LEU A 27 -5.54 4.25 -0.02
N PRO A 28 -5.20 4.46 1.27
CA PRO A 28 -3.86 4.87 1.67
C PRO A 28 -2.81 3.92 1.11
N LEU A 29 -1.96 4.44 0.21
CA LEU A 29 -1.02 3.63 -0.57
C LEU A 29 0.41 4.06 -0.27
N ASN A 30 1.30 3.09 -0.04
CA ASN A 30 2.73 3.33 0.11
C ASN A 30 3.03 4.44 1.14
N THR A 31 2.44 4.39 2.33
CA THR A 31 2.54 5.41 3.38
C THR A 31 3.97 5.74 3.83
N HIS A 32 4.91 4.82 3.63
CA HIS A 32 6.36 5.02 3.82
C HIS A 32 7.07 5.72 2.66
N GLY A 33 6.39 5.99 1.54
CA GLY A 33 6.92 6.59 0.31
C GLY A 33 7.14 5.59 -0.85
N GLY A 34 7.02 4.29 -0.59
CA GLY A 34 7.18 3.25 -1.62
C GLY A 34 8.54 3.29 -2.32
N GLN A 35 8.63 2.70 -3.51
CA GLN A 35 9.89 2.61 -4.26
C GLN A 35 10.40 3.97 -4.76
N LEU A 36 9.53 4.98 -4.84
CA LEU A 36 9.88 6.32 -5.33
C LEU A 36 10.62 7.17 -4.29
N SER A 37 10.44 6.90 -3.00
CA SER A 37 11.04 7.72 -1.93
C SER A 37 11.71 6.92 -0.83
N ALA A 38 11.17 5.77 -0.42
CA ALA A 38 11.80 4.91 0.59
C ALA A 38 12.90 4.01 0.03
N GLY A 39 13.00 3.91 -1.29
CA GLY A 39 14.01 3.14 -2.01
C GLY A 39 13.59 1.71 -2.35
N ARG A 40 14.45 1.04 -3.12
CA ARG A 40 14.17 -0.28 -3.70
C ARG A 40 14.59 -1.44 -2.80
N LEU A 41 13.67 -1.85 -1.93
CA LEU A 41 13.85 -2.98 -1.00
C LEU A 41 13.28 -4.32 -1.51
N HIS A 42 13.24 -4.56 -2.83
CA HIS A 42 12.75 -5.82 -3.42
C HIS A 42 11.41 -6.36 -2.88
N GLY A 43 10.49 -5.47 -2.51
CA GLY A 43 9.18 -5.83 -1.96
C GLY A 43 9.12 -5.96 -0.43
N TYR A 44 10.26 -6.15 0.25
CA TYR A 44 10.31 -6.27 1.72
C TYR A 44 9.81 -5.01 2.43
N GLY A 45 10.08 -3.83 1.87
CA GLY A 45 9.58 -2.56 2.41
C GLY A 45 8.05 -2.48 2.48
N PHE A 46 7.34 -3.08 1.53
CA PHE A 46 5.88 -3.09 1.53
C PHE A 46 5.30 -3.98 2.63
N LEU A 47 5.87 -5.18 2.83
CA LEU A 47 5.47 -6.08 3.91
C LEU A 47 5.72 -5.43 5.28
N HIS A 48 6.92 -4.87 5.47
CA HIS A 48 7.27 -4.17 6.71
C HIS A 48 6.29 -3.03 6.99
N GLU A 49 6.03 -2.15 6.01
CA GLU A 49 5.11 -1.05 6.20
C GLU A 49 3.68 -1.51 6.49
N ALA A 50 3.21 -2.55 5.80
CA ALA A 50 1.89 -3.11 6.06
C ALA A 50 1.76 -3.60 7.52
N CYS A 51 2.78 -4.29 8.04
CA CYS A 51 2.82 -4.70 9.45
C CYS A 51 2.84 -3.49 10.40
N VAL A 52 3.68 -2.48 10.14
CA VAL A 52 3.76 -1.27 10.97
C VAL A 52 2.41 -0.56 11.06
N GLN A 53 1.71 -0.42 9.93
CA GLN A 53 0.40 0.22 9.89
C GLN A 53 -0.65 -0.60 10.65
N LEU A 54 -0.64 -1.93 10.49
CA LEU A 54 -1.52 -2.84 11.22
C LEU A 54 -1.22 -2.84 12.73
N TRP A 55 0.03 -2.66 13.14
CA TRP A 55 0.40 -2.57 14.56
C TRP A 55 0.10 -1.20 15.19
N GLY A 56 -0.29 -0.20 14.39
CA GLY A 56 -0.50 1.16 14.89
C GLY A 56 0.81 1.91 15.18
N GLU A 57 1.94 1.46 14.64
CA GLU A 57 3.28 1.99 14.93
C GLU A 57 3.79 2.92 13.82
N GLY A 58 2.92 3.38 12.92
CA GLY A 58 3.27 4.25 11.79
C GLY A 58 3.70 5.66 12.19
N GLY A 59 3.57 6.06 13.46
CA GLY A 59 3.95 7.39 13.94
C GLY A 59 3.29 8.50 13.10
N PRO A 60 4.05 9.51 12.62
CA PRO A 60 3.49 10.60 11.81
C PRO A 60 2.82 10.13 10.52
N ARG A 61 3.16 8.92 10.02
CA ARG A 61 2.62 8.34 8.79
C ARG A 61 1.48 7.32 9.00
N GLN A 62 1.02 7.11 10.23
CA GLN A 62 -0.05 6.17 10.56
C GLN A 62 -1.34 6.48 9.78
N VAL A 63 -1.97 5.45 9.24
CA VAL A 63 -3.30 5.48 8.63
C VAL A 63 -4.35 5.58 9.74
N SER A 64 -5.33 6.47 9.56
CA SER A 64 -6.42 6.67 10.50
C SER A 64 -7.43 5.50 10.47
N GLY A 65 -8.27 5.39 11.50
CA GLY A 65 -9.38 4.43 11.50
C GLY A 65 -9.05 2.99 11.91
N ASP A 66 -7.89 2.76 12.53
CA ASP A 66 -7.48 1.45 13.08
C ASP A 66 -7.50 0.31 12.04
N PRO A 67 -6.58 0.32 11.04
CA PRO A 67 -6.61 -0.66 9.96
C PRO A 67 -6.46 -2.10 10.47
N GLU A 68 -7.28 -3.00 9.92
CA GLU A 68 -7.29 -4.43 10.25
C GLU A 68 -6.77 -5.31 9.12
N VAL A 69 -6.81 -4.79 7.89
CA VAL A 69 -6.42 -5.51 6.67
C VAL A 69 -5.46 -4.65 5.86
N ALA A 70 -4.36 -5.24 5.40
CA ALA A 70 -3.42 -4.61 4.49
C ALA A 70 -3.05 -5.58 3.36
N VAL A 71 -2.80 -5.03 2.17
CA VAL A 71 -2.27 -5.79 1.04
C VAL A 71 -0.88 -5.28 0.69
N ALA A 72 0.09 -6.19 0.62
CA ALA A 72 1.42 -5.91 0.11
C ALA A 72 1.61 -6.66 -1.21
N ALA A 73 1.94 -5.95 -2.27
CA ALA A 73 2.21 -6.55 -3.58
C ALA A 73 3.54 -6.05 -4.12
N ALA A 74 4.30 -6.96 -4.71
CA ALA A 74 5.55 -6.64 -5.38
C ALA A 74 5.65 -7.46 -6.66
N GLY A 75 6.13 -6.84 -7.72
CA GLY A 75 6.32 -7.52 -9.00
C GLY A 75 7.25 -6.73 -9.92
N GLY A 76 7.83 -7.44 -10.88
CA GLY A 76 8.68 -6.85 -11.91
C GLY A 76 9.02 -7.89 -12.97
N GLY A 77 8.79 -7.56 -14.24
CA GLY A 77 8.91 -8.53 -15.33
C GLY A 77 7.90 -9.66 -15.16
N ASN A 78 8.37 -10.90 -15.15
CA ASN A 78 7.53 -12.10 -15.19
C ASN A 78 7.18 -12.65 -13.79
N THR A 79 7.73 -12.06 -12.74
CA THR A 79 7.56 -12.52 -11.35
C THR A 79 6.80 -11.48 -10.54
N CYS A 80 5.75 -11.93 -9.86
CA CYS A 80 4.96 -11.13 -8.94
C CYS A 80 4.51 -11.97 -7.75
N GLY A 81 4.25 -11.29 -6.63
CA GLY A 81 3.69 -11.87 -5.42
C GLY A 81 2.81 -10.86 -4.71
N CYS A 82 1.83 -11.37 -3.97
CA CYS A 82 0.99 -10.56 -3.10
C CYS A 82 0.74 -11.27 -1.78
N LEU A 83 0.53 -10.49 -0.73
CA LEU A 83 0.22 -10.94 0.62
C LEU A 83 -0.97 -10.12 1.12
N LEU A 84 -1.98 -10.81 1.65
CA LEU A 84 -3.06 -10.22 2.43
C LEU A 84 -2.75 -10.46 3.91
N LEU A 85 -2.62 -9.38 4.66
CA LEU A 85 -2.26 -9.39 6.08
C LEU A 85 -3.48 -8.94 6.88
N THR A 86 -3.79 -9.65 7.95
CA THR A 86 -4.91 -9.32 8.84
C THR A 86 -4.43 -9.28 10.29
N ARG A 87 -4.82 -8.26 11.03
CA ARG A 87 -4.65 -8.24 12.49
C ARG A 87 -5.95 -8.72 13.15
N ARG A 88 -5.83 -9.68 14.07
CA ARG A 88 -6.96 -10.06 14.95
C ARG A 88 -7.01 -9.09 16.12
N ARG A 89 -8.22 -8.66 16.48
CA ARG A 89 -8.48 -7.98 17.75
C ARG A 89 -8.39 -8.97 18.91
#